data_AF-A0A7W0THV8-F1
#
_entry.id   AF-A0A7W0THV8-F1
#
_cell.length_a   1.000
_cell.length_b   1.000
_cell.length_c   1.000
_cell.angle_alpha   90.00
_cell.angle_beta   90.00
_cell.angle_gamma   90.00
#
_symmetry.space_group_name_H-M   'P 1'
#
loop_
_entity.id
_entity.type
_entity.pdbx_description
1 polymer ?
#
loop_
_entity_poly.entity_id
_entity_poly.type
_entity_poly.pdbx_seq_one_letter_code
_entity_poly.pdbx_strand_id
1 'polypeptide(L)'
;AHALTLDAVAAEAGVSKGGVLYHFGSKRALIDGLVDCWLDDFEARLEGPDLVAAYVRASDLSGAGPDVRASEFGMLAALIGDPEVLEAARKRQAQWMERMLGGTLAREDAWLVRFAADGLWFADLLGIATPAGEDRRRLIARLLSLAAGGAARIDSSVNR
;
A
#
# COMPACT_ATOMS: atom_id res chain seq x y z
N ALA A 1 19.45 -7.93 -4.55
CA ALA A 1 18.96 -6.76 -3.81
C ALA A 1 20.07 -6.27 -2.89
N HIS A 2 20.56 -5.04 -3.09
CA HIS A 2 21.46 -4.41 -2.13
C HIS A 2 20.64 -4.11 -0.87
N ALA A 3 20.92 -4.83 0.22
CA ALA A 3 20.35 -4.47 1.52
C ALA A 3 20.76 -3.02 1.83
N LEU A 4 19.81 -2.19 2.28
CA LEU A 4 20.09 -0.83 2.76
C LEU A 4 21.32 -0.87 3.69
N THR A 5 22.36 -0.10 3.41
CA THR A 5 23.53 0.05 4.30
C THR A 5 23.66 1.50 4.74
N LEU A 6 24.11 1.71 5.97
CA LEU A 6 24.36 3.06 6.48
C LEU A 6 25.41 3.79 5.64
N ASP A 7 26.36 3.07 5.04
CA ASP A 7 27.39 3.65 4.17
C ASP A 7 26.79 4.14 2.85
N ALA A 8 25.86 3.38 2.25
CA ALA A 8 25.16 3.79 1.04
C ALA A 8 24.24 4.99 1.30
N VAL A 9 23.51 4.97 2.43
CA VAL A 9 22.66 6.11 2.84
C VAL A 9 23.49 7.36 3.09
N ALA A 10 24.62 7.22 3.79
CA ALA A 10 25.53 8.33 4.07
C ALA A 10 26.09 8.94 2.77
N ALA A 11 26.53 8.09 1.84
CA ALA A 11 27.03 8.51 0.53
C ALA A 11 25.96 9.26 -0.28
N GLU A 12 24.74 8.74 -0.35
CA GLU A 12 23.63 9.37 -1.07
C GLU A 12 23.20 10.70 -0.43
N ALA A 13 23.12 10.75 0.90
CA ALA A 13 22.73 11.95 1.64
C ALA A 13 23.86 12.99 1.76
N GLY A 14 25.07 12.70 1.26
CA GLY A 14 26.22 13.61 1.36
C GLY A 14 26.70 13.85 2.80
N VAL A 15 26.44 12.90 3.73
CA VAL A 15 26.84 12.98 5.13
C VAL A 15 27.79 11.84 5.50
N SER A 16 28.40 11.90 6.69
CA SER A 16 29.19 10.77 7.19
C SER A 16 28.29 9.67 7.76
N LYS A 17 28.77 8.42 7.77
CA LYS A 17 28.11 7.30 8.48
C LYS A 17 27.82 7.65 9.95
N GLY A 18 28.76 8.36 10.60
CA GLY A 18 28.59 8.87 11.96
C GLY A 18 27.46 9.91 12.06
N GLY A 19 27.27 10.75 11.05
CA GLY A 19 26.17 11.70 10.95
C GLY A 19 24.80 11.01 10.83
N VAL A 20 24.70 9.96 10.01
CA VAL A 20 23.47 9.14 9.95
C VAL A 20 23.16 8.51 11.31
N LEU A 21 24.17 7.90 11.94
CA LEU A 21 24.01 7.30 13.26
C LEU A 21 23.71 8.32 14.36
N TYR A 22 24.18 9.57 14.23
CA TYR A 22 23.86 10.63 15.17
C TYR A 22 22.36 10.97 15.17
N HIS A 23 21.72 10.99 13.99
CA HIS A 23 20.30 11.32 13.87
C HIS A 23 19.38 10.14 14.20
N PHE A 24 19.72 8.93 13.75
CA PHE A 24 18.83 7.78 13.88
C PHE A 24 19.22 6.83 15.02
N GLY A 25 20.44 6.90 15.55
CA GLY A 25 20.94 6.02 16.62
C GLY A 25 21.28 4.59 16.16
N SER A 26 20.59 4.03 15.17
CA SER A 26 20.89 2.72 14.61
C SER A 26 20.34 2.56 13.19
N LYS A 27 20.83 1.54 12.46
CA LYS A 27 20.24 1.12 11.17
C LYS A 27 18.77 0.75 11.32
N ARG A 28 18.40 0.14 12.45
CA ARG A 28 17.04 -0.28 12.75
C ARG A 28 16.10 0.91 12.82
N ALA A 29 16.43 1.89 13.67
CA ALA A 29 15.63 3.10 13.82
C ALA A 29 15.52 3.93 12.53
N LEU A 30 16.53 3.88 11.65
CA LEU A 30 16.42 4.45 10.30
C LEU A 30 15.34 3.72 9.46
N ILE A 31 15.33 2.37 9.48
CA ILE A 31 14.33 1.58 8.74
C ILE A 31 12.93 1.84 9.30
N ASP A 32 12.79 1.88 10.63
CA ASP A 32 11.51 2.19 11.29
C ASP A 32 10.96 3.54 10.82
N GLY A 33 11.80 4.58 10.84
CA GLY A 33 11.41 5.92 10.35
C GLY A 33 11.05 5.95 8.86
N LEU A 34 11.75 5.18 8.01
CA LEU A 34 11.42 5.08 6.59
C LEU A 34 10.06 4.41 6.36
N VAL A 35 9.74 3.37 7.12
CA VAL A 35 8.45 2.68 7.04
C VAL A 35 7.33 3.57 7.56
N ASP A 36 7.56 4.30 8.65
CA ASP A 36 6.59 5.28 9.17
C ASP A 36 6.30 6.38 8.14
N CYS A 37 7.34 6.96 7.52
CA CYS A 37 7.14 7.93 6.43
C CYS A 37 6.34 7.34 5.27
N TRP A 38 6.64 6.11 4.85
CA TRP A 38 5.90 5.47 3.76
C TRP A 38 4.42 5.23 4.12
N LEU A 39 4.14 4.81 5.36
CA LEU A 39 2.77 4.61 5.86
C LEU A 39 2.00 5.93 5.93
N ASP A 40 2.64 7.00 6.38
CA ASP A 40 2.05 8.34 6.45
C ASP A 40 1.78 8.90 5.04
N ASP A 41 2.69 8.70 4.09
CA ASP A 41 2.50 9.07 2.67
C ASP A 41 1.35 8.29 2.01
N PHE A 42 1.18 7.02 2.38
CA PHE A 42 0.01 6.24 1.95
C PHE A 42 -1.27 6.79 2.58
N GLU A 43 -1.28 7.05 3.89
CA GLU A 43 -2.44 7.59 4.61
C GLU A 43 -2.87 8.96 4.09
N ALA A 44 -1.94 9.84 3.72
CA ALA A 44 -2.23 11.14 3.11
C ALA A 44 -2.96 11.02 1.76
N ARG A 45 -2.88 9.87 1.09
CA ARG A 45 -3.64 9.59 -0.15
C ARG A 45 -5.02 8.99 0.13
N LEU A 46 -5.32 8.64 1.37
CA LEU A 46 -6.59 8.07 1.81
C LEU A 46 -7.59 9.15 2.24
N GLU A 47 -7.65 10.24 1.48
CA GLU A 47 -8.54 11.37 1.73
C GLU A 47 -9.84 11.30 0.93
N GLY A 48 -10.86 12.04 1.39
CA GLY A 48 -12.15 12.17 0.71
C GLY A 48 -13.29 11.38 1.35
N PRO A 49 -14.50 11.49 0.79
CA PRO A 49 -15.71 10.92 1.39
C PRO A 49 -15.81 9.40 1.28
N ASP A 50 -15.07 8.78 0.35
CA ASP A 50 -15.05 7.34 0.13
C ASP A 50 -13.62 6.80 0.28
N LEU A 51 -13.35 6.29 1.47
CA LEU A 51 -12.05 5.74 1.85
C LEU A 51 -11.68 4.51 1.03
N VAL A 52 -12.66 3.68 0.65
CA VAL A 52 -12.41 2.45 -0.12
C VAL A 52 -12.01 2.81 -1.54
N ALA A 53 -12.69 3.78 -2.16
CA ALA A 53 -12.29 4.28 -3.48
C ALA A 53 -10.94 5.00 -3.45
N ALA A 54 -10.62 5.74 -2.38
CA ALA A 54 -9.31 6.35 -2.20
C ALA A 54 -8.21 5.29 -2.11
N TYR A 55 -8.45 4.20 -1.37
CA TYR A 55 -7.53 3.07 -1.26
C TYR A 55 -7.23 2.43 -2.62
N VAL A 56 -8.27 2.17 -3.44
CA VAL A 56 -8.09 1.64 -4.82
C VAL A 56 -7.16 2.52 -5.66
N ARG A 57 -7.32 3.84 -5.58
CA ARG A 57 -6.47 4.79 -6.33
C ARG A 57 -5.05 4.85 -5.77
N ALA A 58 -4.89 4.80 -4.46
CA ALA A 58 -3.58 4.82 -3.81
C ALA A 58 -2.75 3.55 -4.09
N SER A 59 -3.42 2.40 -4.25
CA SER A 59 -2.79 1.12 -4.60
C SER A 59 -2.45 0.97 -6.08
N ASP A 60 -2.99 1.80 -6.97
CA ASP A 60 -2.73 1.77 -8.40
C ASP A 60 -1.34 2.35 -8.72
N LEU A 61 -0.39 1.50 -9.13
CA LEU A 61 0.97 1.92 -9.48
C LEU A 61 1.19 2.09 -10.99
N SER A 62 0.17 2.12 -11.84
CA SER A 62 0.38 2.22 -13.30
C SER A 62 1.09 3.49 -13.73
N GLY A 63 0.85 4.60 -13.05
CA GLY A 63 1.52 5.87 -13.29
C GLY A 63 2.84 6.04 -12.54
N ALA A 64 3.24 5.06 -11.71
CA ALA A 64 4.42 5.18 -10.87
C ALA A 64 5.71 5.06 -11.69
N GLY A 65 6.58 6.07 -11.54
CA GLY A 65 7.94 6.06 -12.07
C GLY A 65 8.86 5.08 -11.35
N PRO A 66 10.11 4.92 -11.83
CA PRO A 66 11.07 3.97 -11.27
C PRO A 66 11.35 4.17 -9.78
N ASP A 67 11.46 5.42 -9.32
CA ASP A 67 11.81 5.74 -7.93
C ASP A 67 10.70 5.33 -6.95
N VAL A 68 9.44 5.60 -7.32
CA VAL A 68 8.28 5.18 -6.53
C VAL A 68 8.26 3.65 -6.42
N ARG A 69 8.44 2.93 -7.54
CA ARG A 69 8.49 1.46 -7.53
C ARG A 69 9.64 0.92 -6.68
N ALA A 70 10.81 1.56 -6.73
CA ALA A 70 11.94 1.19 -5.89
C ALA A 70 11.64 1.39 -4.39
N SER A 71 10.95 2.48 -4.04
CA SER A 71 10.49 2.75 -2.68
C SER A 71 9.49 1.68 -2.20
N GLU A 72 8.47 1.37 -3.01
CA GLU A 72 7.49 0.30 -2.71
C GLU A 72 8.17 -1.06 -2.52
N PHE A 73 9.17 -1.38 -3.35
CA PHE A 73 9.92 -2.63 -3.23
C PHE A 73 10.80 -2.67 -1.97
N GLY A 74 11.45 -1.55 -1.65
CA GLY A 74 12.25 -1.40 -0.44
C GLY A 74 11.41 -1.58 0.84
N MET A 75 10.21 -1.02 0.85
CA MET A 75 9.26 -1.16 1.95
C MET A 75 8.74 -2.60 2.07
N LEU A 76 8.37 -3.26 0.96
CA LEU A 76 8.03 -4.69 0.99
C LEU A 76 9.17 -5.55 1.57
N ALA A 77 10.42 -5.27 1.17
CA ALA A 77 11.59 -5.97 1.69
C ALA A 77 11.79 -5.72 3.19
N ALA A 78 11.56 -4.49 3.68
CA ALA A 78 11.64 -4.15 5.10
C ALA A 78 10.59 -4.91 5.93
N LEU A 79 9.34 -4.95 5.44
CA LEU A 79 8.24 -5.68 6.08
C LEU A 79 8.48 -7.20 6.17
N ILE A 80 9.11 -7.79 5.15
CA ILE A 80 9.46 -9.22 5.14
C ILE A 80 10.67 -9.50 6.04
N GLY A 81 11.63 -8.59 6.08
CA GLY A 81 12.92 -8.79 6.75
C GLY A 81 12.88 -8.69 8.27
N ASP A 82 11.85 -8.07 8.85
CA ASP A 82 11.80 -7.83 10.30
C ASP A 82 10.35 -7.83 10.87
N PRO A 83 10.05 -8.77 11.80
CA PRO A 83 8.71 -8.90 12.39
C PRO A 83 8.21 -7.68 13.17
N GLU A 84 9.09 -6.91 13.78
CA GLU A 84 8.70 -5.72 14.56
C GLU A 84 8.31 -4.56 13.63
N VAL A 85 8.98 -4.41 12.47
CA VAL A 85 8.60 -3.42 11.44
C VAL A 85 7.25 -3.80 10.84
N LEU A 86 7.03 -5.10 10.61
CA LEU A 86 5.75 -5.61 10.16
C LEU A 86 4.62 -5.29 11.14
N GLU A 87 4.89 -5.25 12.45
CA GLU A 87 3.87 -4.96 13.45
C GLU A 87 3.35 -3.51 13.37
N ALA A 88 4.23 -2.54 13.10
CA ALA A 88 3.82 -1.15 12.87
C ALA A 88 2.87 -1.04 11.67
N ALA A 89 3.23 -1.68 10.56
CA ALA A 89 2.40 -1.72 9.36
C ALA A 89 1.07 -2.46 9.58
N ARG A 90 1.06 -3.58 10.32
CA ARG A 90 -0.17 -4.30 10.70
C ARG A 90 -1.14 -3.39 11.46
N LYS A 91 -0.62 -2.62 12.42
CA LYS A 91 -1.44 -1.68 13.19
C LYS A 91 -2.08 -0.62 12.30
N ARG A 92 -1.31 0.02 11.42
CA ARG A 92 -1.85 1.02 10.47
C ARG A 92 -2.86 0.41 9.50
N GLN A 93 -2.56 -0.76 8.94
CA GLN A 93 -3.47 -1.49 8.06
C GLN A 93 -4.77 -1.89 8.74
N ALA A 94 -4.74 -2.29 10.02
CA ALA A 94 -5.94 -2.58 10.79
C ALA A 94 -6.79 -1.32 11.03
N GLN A 95 -6.16 -0.18 11.32
CA GLN A 95 -6.85 1.10 11.52
C GLN A 95 -7.53 1.58 10.23
N TRP A 96 -6.85 1.50 9.08
CA TRP A 96 -7.46 1.85 7.80
C TRP A 96 -8.64 0.94 7.46
N MET A 97 -8.52 -0.36 7.73
CA MET A 97 -9.63 -1.30 7.55
C MET A 97 -10.82 -0.99 8.47
N GLU A 98 -10.57 -0.71 9.75
CA GLU A 98 -11.63 -0.34 10.69
C GLU A 98 -12.38 0.92 10.24
N ARG A 99 -11.65 1.93 9.76
CA ARG A 99 -12.24 3.14 9.14
C ARG A 99 -13.09 2.80 7.93
N MET A 100 -12.63 1.91 7.04
CA MET A 100 -13.39 1.46 5.87
C MET A 100 -14.69 0.74 6.28
N LEU A 101 -14.62 -0.10 7.31
CA LEU A 101 -15.75 -0.86 7.85
C LEU A 101 -16.77 0.01 8.62
N GLY A 102 -16.37 1.20 9.05
CA GLY A 102 -17.27 2.21 9.62
C GLY A 102 -17.99 3.06 8.56
N GLY A 103 -17.69 2.85 7.28
CA GLY A 103 -18.34 3.54 6.16
C GLY A 103 -19.72 2.96 5.80
N THR A 104 -20.27 3.39 4.67
CA THR A 104 -21.61 2.99 4.20
C THR A 104 -21.62 1.73 3.33
N LEU A 105 -20.45 1.21 2.96
CA LEU A 105 -20.31 0.03 2.12
C LEU A 105 -20.59 -1.24 2.93
N ALA A 106 -21.13 -2.28 2.28
CA ALA A 106 -21.24 -3.60 2.90
C ALA A 106 -19.85 -4.10 3.32
N ARG A 107 -19.77 -4.79 4.46
CA ARG A 107 -18.48 -5.19 5.05
C ARG A 107 -17.70 -6.12 4.15
N GLU A 108 -18.40 -7.05 3.50
CA GLU A 108 -17.86 -8.02 2.56
C GLU A 108 -17.27 -7.33 1.33
N ASP A 109 -17.96 -6.32 0.81
CA ASP A 109 -17.50 -5.53 -0.33
C ASP A 109 -16.27 -4.69 0.02
N ALA A 110 -16.20 -4.14 1.23
CA ALA A 110 -15.01 -3.41 1.70
C ALA A 110 -13.77 -4.33 1.73
N TRP A 111 -13.90 -5.56 2.25
CA TRP A 111 -12.82 -6.55 2.23
C TRP A 111 -12.44 -6.94 0.81
N LEU A 112 -13.42 -7.23 -0.04
CA LEU A 112 -13.21 -7.67 -1.41
C LEU A 112 -12.44 -6.61 -2.21
N VAL A 113 -12.90 -5.35 -2.17
CA VAL A 113 -12.29 -4.26 -2.92
C VAL A 113 -10.89 -3.98 -2.41
N ARG A 114 -10.68 -3.97 -1.09
CA ARG A 114 -9.34 -3.80 -0.51
C ARG A 114 -8.38 -4.89 -0.95
N PHE A 115 -8.76 -6.16 -0.84
CA PHE A 115 -7.87 -7.25 -1.25
C PHE A 115 -7.57 -7.25 -2.74
N ALA A 116 -8.54 -6.86 -3.58
CA ALA A 116 -8.29 -6.70 -5.00
C ALA A 116 -7.33 -5.53 -5.29
N ALA A 117 -7.42 -4.42 -4.55
CA ALA A 117 -6.49 -3.30 -4.63
C ALA A 117 -5.07 -3.69 -4.18
N ASP A 118 -4.94 -4.40 -3.07
CA ASP A 118 -3.65 -4.94 -2.60
C ASP A 118 -3.06 -5.91 -3.62
N GLY A 119 -3.87 -6.81 -4.18
CA GLY A 119 -3.45 -7.74 -5.23
C GLY A 119 -2.97 -7.04 -6.50
N LEU A 120 -3.63 -5.95 -6.89
CA LEU A 120 -3.19 -5.13 -8.02
C LEU A 120 -1.85 -4.44 -7.73
N TRP A 121 -1.68 -3.87 -6.53
CA TRP A 121 -0.42 -3.29 -6.09
C TRP A 121 0.72 -4.31 -6.12
N PHE A 122 0.50 -5.52 -5.60
CA PHE A 122 1.47 -6.63 -5.65
C PHE A 122 1.80 -7.03 -7.10
N ALA A 123 0.79 -7.15 -7.96
CA ALA A 123 0.97 -7.48 -9.37
C ALA A 123 1.79 -6.41 -10.11
N ASP A 124 1.51 -5.13 -9.86
CA ASP A 124 2.26 -4.00 -10.43
C ASP A 124 3.70 -3.96 -9.91
N LEU A 125 3.91 -4.24 -8.63
CA LEU A 125 5.22 -4.15 -7.96
C LEU A 125 6.15 -5.29 -8.39
N LEU A 126 5.64 -6.53 -8.45
CA LEU A 126 6.42 -7.72 -8.76
C LEU A 126 6.44 -8.04 -10.26
N GLY A 127 5.59 -7.40 -11.06
CA GLY A 127 5.43 -7.70 -12.48
C GLY A 127 4.82 -9.08 -12.73
N ILE A 128 3.97 -9.56 -11.81
CA ILE A 128 3.36 -10.90 -11.87
C ILE A 128 1.88 -10.75 -12.20
N ALA A 129 1.45 -11.34 -13.32
CA ALA A 129 0.06 -11.35 -13.75
C ALA A 129 -0.61 -9.96 -13.79
N THR A 130 0.16 -8.93 -14.14
CA THR A 130 -0.29 -7.54 -14.14
C THR A 130 -1.30 -7.29 -15.26
N PRO A 131 -2.57 -6.92 -14.95
CA PRO A 131 -3.52 -6.54 -15.99
C PRO A 131 -3.04 -5.26 -16.68
N ALA A 132 -3.20 -5.19 -18.00
CA ALA A 132 -2.73 -4.07 -18.82
C ALA A 132 -3.84 -3.54 -19.74
N GLY A 133 -3.60 -2.36 -20.33
CA GLY A 133 -4.47 -1.80 -21.36
C GLY A 133 -5.93 -1.66 -20.91
N GLU A 134 -6.84 -2.25 -21.67
CA GLU A 134 -8.28 -2.15 -21.42
C GLU A 134 -8.73 -2.96 -20.21
N ASP A 135 -8.18 -4.15 -19.99
CA ASP A 135 -8.55 -5.02 -18.86
C ASP A 135 -8.28 -4.31 -17.54
N ARG A 136 -7.13 -3.62 -17.45
CA ARG A 136 -6.79 -2.80 -16.28
C ARG A 136 -7.77 -1.67 -16.04
N ARG A 137 -8.12 -0.92 -17.10
CA ARG A 137 -9.09 0.19 -17.00
C ARG A 137 -10.45 -0.32 -16.52
N ARG A 138 -10.92 -1.45 -17.06
CA ARG A 138 -12.18 -2.08 -16.66
C ARG A 138 -12.14 -2.59 -15.22
N LEU A 139 -11.03 -3.19 -14.80
CA LEU A 139 -10.84 -3.64 -13.41
C LEU A 139 -10.90 -2.46 -12.43
N ILE A 140 -10.11 -1.40 -12.65
CA ILE A 140 -10.13 -0.20 -11.80
C ILE A 140 -11.53 0.41 -11.75
N ALA A 141 -12.18 0.60 -12.91
CA ALA A 141 -13.54 1.13 -12.96
C ALA A 141 -14.53 0.25 -12.17
N ARG A 142 -14.38 -1.07 -12.24
CA ARG A 142 -15.22 -2.02 -11.48
C ARG A 142 -14.98 -1.90 -9.98
N LEU A 143 -13.73 -1.81 -9.52
CA LEU A 143 -13.40 -1.64 -8.11
C LEU A 143 -13.95 -0.33 -7.55
N LEU A 144 -13.83 0.77 -8.29
CA LEU A 144 -14.38 2.07 -7.90
C LEU A 144 -15.93 2.05 -7.88
N SER A 145 -16.56 1.35 -8.81
CA SER A 145 -18.02 1.17 -8.80
C SER A 145 -18.49 0.35 -7.61
N LEU A 146 -17.75 -0.68 -7.19
CA LEU A 146 -18.06 -1.47 -6.00
C LEU A 146 -17.87 -0.64 -4.73
N ALA A 147 -16.80 0.15 -4.65
CA ALA A 147 -16.54 1.06 -3.53
C ALA A 147 -17.69 2.05 -3.30
N ALA A 148 -18.30 2.57 -4.38
CA ALA A 148 -19.45 3.46 -4.33
C ALA A 148 -20.79 2.77 -3.95
N GLY A 149 -20.78 1.48 -3.56
CA GLY A 149 -21.99 0.71 -3.27
C GLY A 149 -22.73 0.18 -4.50
N GLY A 150 -22.10 0.26 -5.68
CA GLY A 150 -22.63 -0.22 -6.96
C GLY A 150 -22.48 -1.73 -7.16
N ALA A 151 -22.59 -2.52 -6.09
CA ALA A 151 -22.87 -3.94 -6.23
C ALA A 151 -24.34 -4.06 -6.65
N ALA A 152 -24.58 -4.29 -7.94
CA ALA A 152 -25.87 -4.77 -8.41
C ALA A 152 -26.32 -5.88 -7.47
N ARG A 153 -27.49 -5.69 -6.84
CA ARG A 153 -28.16 -6.68 -5.99
C ARG A 153 -28.05 -8.02 -6.70
N ILE A 154 -27.20 -8.92 -6.20
CA ILE A 154 -27.26 -10.31 -6.59
C ILE A 154 -28.53 -10.81 -5.93
N ASP A 155 -29.61 -10.83 -6.71
CA ASP A 155 -30.91 -11.30 -6.31
C ASP A 155 -30.75 -12.72 -5.77
N SER A 156 -30.96 -12.91 -4.48
CA SER A 156 -30.86 -14.18 -3.77
C SER A 156 -32.05 -15.10 -4.08
N SER A 157 -32.60 -15.01 -5.28
CA SER A 157 -33.68 -15.86 -5.78
C SER A 157 -33.21 -16.64 -7.00
N VAL A 158 -32.43 -17.69 -6.76
CA VAL A 158 -32.31 -18.96 -7.51
C VAL A 158 -31.12 -19.65 -6.82
N ASN A 159 -31.31 -20.62 -5.92
CA ASN A 159 -31.87 -21.91 -6.25
C ASN A 159 -32.53 -22.52 -5.00
N ARG A 160 -33.86 -22.58 -5.03
CA ARG A 160 -34.69 -23.48 -4.23
C ARG A 160 -35.10 -24.63 -5.14
#